data_AF-A0A2E4N7M9-F1
#
_entry.id   AF-A0A2E4N7M9-F1
#
_cell.length_a   1.000
_cell.length_b   1.000
_cell.length_c   1.000
_cell.angle_alpha   90.00
_cell.angle_beta   90.00
_cell.angle_gamma   90.00
#
_symmetry.space_group_name_H-M   'P 1'
#
loop_
_entity.id
_entity.type
_entity.pdbx_description
1 polymer ?
#
loop_
_entity_poly.entity_id
_entity_poly.type
_entity_poly.pdbx_seq_one_letter_code
_entity_poly.pdbx_strand_id
1 'polypeptide(L)'
;MNNFSKIVVVLITSTFFYGCLDFEEDINIVAPNVTSKELEIASKRTGIIFPERTTGLGYFFQGSGIDDALALKIMIPEDKKQFFMENEIFKSGENSKPSIQIGRSKSWWKLDDIIERIDRTKELPKGRFVECSIGQEDSNWIAYISWMET
;
A
#
# COMPACT_ATOMS: atom_id res chain seq x y z
N MET A 1 9.26 -55.65 -48.96
CA MET A 1 8.09 -55.89 -48.08
C MET A 1 8.40 -55.31 -46.72
N ASN A 2 7.51 -54.42 -46.29
CA ASN A 2 7.64 -53.48 -45.17
C ASN A 2 7.73 -54.17 -43.81
N ASN A 3 8.49 -53.58 -42.88
CA ASN A 3 8.20 -53.68 -41.44
C ASN A 3 8.59 -52.36 -40.75
N PHE A 4 7.70 -51.38 -40.83
CA PHE A 4 7.71 -50.21 -39.95
C PHE A 4 7.04 -50.62 -38.63
N SER A 5 7.85 -50.86 -37.59
CA SER A 5 7.31 -51.02 -36.23
C SER A 5 7.27 -49.67 -35.54
N LYS A 6 6.09 -49.35 -35.01
CA LYS A 6 5.64 -48.02 -34.58
C LYS A 6 6.34 -47.60 -33.29
N ILE A 7 7.04 -46.47 -33.31
CA ILE A 7 7.51 -45.79 -32.10
C ILE A 7 6.28 -45.15 -31.44
N VAL A 8 5.90 -45.65 -30.26
CA VAL A 8 4.86 -45.03 -29.43
C VAL A 8 5.54 -43.92 -28.62
N VAL A 9 5.34 -42.67 -29.03
CA VAL A 9 5.73 -41.50 -28.25
C VAL A 9 4.65 -41.26 -27.20
N VAL A 10 4.97 -41.53 -25.93
CA VAL A 10 4.12 -41.17 -24.80
C VAL A 10 4.25 -39.66 -24.59
N LEU A 11 3.23 -38.90 -25.02
CA LEU A 11 3.07 -37.49 -24.69
C LEU A 11 2.71 -37.37 -23.20
N ILE A 12 3.66 -36.97 -22.38
CA ILE A 12 3.40 -36.53 -21.00
C ILE A 12 2.71 -35.17 -21.12
N THR A 13 1.39 -35.14 -21.05
CA THR A 13 0.63 -33.90 -20.92
C THR A 13 0.82 -33.38 -19.51
N SER A 14 1.75 -32.46 -19.33
CA SER A 14 1.84 -31.64 -18.12
C SER A 14 0.61 -30.73 -18.06
N THR A 15 -0.40 -31.12 -17.29
CA THR A 15 -1.48 -30.23 -16.89
C THR A 15 -0.90 -29.16 -15.96
N PHE A 16 -0.47 -28.04 -16.55
CA PHE A 16 -0.32 -26.78 -15.83
C PHE A 16 -1.72 -26.43 -15.29
N PHE A 17 -1.94 -26.61 -14.00
CA PHE A 17 -3.05 -26.00 -13.30
C PHE A 17 -2.83 -24.49 -13.35
N TYR A 18 -3.40 -23.83 -14.36
CA TYR A 18 -3.70 -22.40 -14.30
C TYR A 18 -4.75 -22.23 -13.20
N GLY A 19 -4.29 -22.13 -11.95
CA GLY A 19 -5.08 -21.46 -10.92
C GLY A 19 -5.31 -20.04 -11.43
N CYS A 20 -6.56 -19.70 -11.73
CA CYS A 20 -6.93 -18.33 -12.04
C CYS A 20 -6.68 -17.54 -10.75
N LEU A 21 -5.53 -16.90 -10.65
CA LEU A 21 -5.27 -15.95 -9.58
C LEU A 21 -6.16 -14.74 -9.90
N ASP A 22 -7.18 -14.54 -9.07
CA ASP A 22 -8.09 -13.40 -9.18
C ASP A 22 -7.38 -12.18 -8.58
N PHE A 23 -6.66 -11.45 -9.43
CA PHE A 23 -5.99 -10.21 -9.06
C PHE A 23 -6.95 -9.02 -9.11
N GLU A 24 -6.86 -8.11 -8.16
CA GLU A 24 -7.59 -6.85 -8.20
C GLU A 24 -6.93 -5.89 -9.22
N GLU A 25 -7.69 -4.89 -9.69
CA GLU A 25 -7.14 -3.88 -10.61
C GLU A 25 -6.29 -2.86 -9.86
N ASP A 26 -5.24 -2.36 -10.53
CA ASP A 26 -4.47 -1.22 -10.04
C ASP A 26 -5.30 0.07 -10.12
N ILE A 27 -5.28 0.86 -9.04
CA ILE A 27 -6.06 2.09 -8.93
C ILE A 27 -5.12 3.24 -8.56
N ASN A 28 -5.16 4.34 -9.32
CA ASN A 28 -4.41 5.57 -9.01
C ASN A 28 -5.36 6.77 -9.02
N ILE A 29 -5.54 7.41 -7.87
CA ILE A 29 -6.45 8.52 -7.64
C ILE A 29 -5.66 9.68 -7.01
N VAL A 30 -5.96 10.90 -7.42
CA VAL A 30 -5.35 12.12 -6.88
C VAL A 30 -6.42 13.11 -6.44
N ALA A 31 -6.06 14.06 -5.58
CA ALA A 31 -6.97 15.12 -5.16
C ALA A 31 -7.61 15.85 -6.36
N PRO A 32 -8.88 16.30 -6.23
CA PRO A 32 -9.75 16.16 -5.05
C PRO A 32 -10.54 14.84 -5.01
N ASN A 33 -10.18 13.85 -5.84
CA ASN A 33 -11.00 12.65 -6.07
C ASN A 33 -10.72 11.51 -5.06
N VAL A 34 -9.77 11.69 -4.13
CA VAL A 34 -9.58 10.73 -3.03
C VAL A 34 -10.69 10.99 -2.00
N THR A 35 -11.67 10.10 -1.95
CA THR A 35 -12.88 10.29 -1.15
C THR A 35 -12.79 9.55 0.19
N SER A 36 -13.83 9.68 1.01
CA SER A 36 -13.98 8.91 2.25
C SER A 36 -13.95 7.40 2.02
N LYS A 37 -14.34 6.92 0.82
CA LYS A 37 -14.30 5.49 0.47
C LYS A 37 -12.85 4.97 0.49
N GLU A 38 -11.94 5.67 -0.17
CA GLU A 38 -10.52 5.29 -0.23
C GLU A 38 -9.87 5.37 1.16
N LEU A 39 -10.22 6.40 1.95
CA LEU A 39 -9.76 6.51 3.33
C LEU A 39 -10.29 5.37 4.21
N GLU A 40 -11.54 4.94 4.03
CA GLU A 40 -12.10 3.81 4.78
C GLU A 40 -11.39 2.50 4.43
N ILE A 41 -11.09 2.27 3.15
CA ILE A 41 -10.33 1.10 2.69
C ILE A 41 -8.92 1.13 3.30
N ALA A 42 -8.24 2.26 3.22
CA ALA A 42 -6.91 2.43 3.80
C ALA A 42 -6.92 2.19 5.32
N SER A 43 -7.93 2.71 6.03
CA SER A 43 -8.08 2.51 7.47
C SER A 43 -8.25 1.03 7.83
N LYS A 44 -9.09 0.29 7.08
CA LYS A 44 -9.29 -1.14 7.28
C LYS A 44 -8.02 -1.97 7.05
N ARG A 45 -7.21 -1.63 6.04
CA ARG A 45 -5.97 -2.36 5.72
C ARG A 45 -4.85 -2.04 6.71
N THR A 46 -4.71 -0.77 7.09
CA THR A 46 -3.56 -0.26 7.88
C THR A 46 -3.80 -0.24 9.39
N GLY A 47 -5.07 -0.22 9.82
CA GLY A 47 -5.45 0.08 11.21
C GLY A 47 -5.32 1.56 11.59
N ILE A 48 -4.98 2.46 10.66
CA ILE A 48 -4.87 3.89 10.93
C ILE A 48 -6.27 4.50 10.99
N ILE A 49 -6.54 5.24 12.06
CA ILE A 49 -7.73 6.04 12.28
C ILE A 49 -7.44 7.47 11.81
N PHE A 50 -8.15 7.89 10.77
CA PHE A 50 -8.04 9.25 10.23
C PHE A 50 -8.92 10.22 11.03
N PRO A 51 -8.42 11.41 11.42
CA PRO A 51 -9.27 12.43 12.02
C PRO A 51 -10.32 12.95 11.04
N GLU A 52 -11.41 13.48 11.58
CA GLU A 52 -12.36 14.26 10.78
C GLU A 52 -11.64 15.40 10.04
N ARG A 53 -12.15 15.75 8.85
CA ARG A 53 -11.57 16.75 7.94
C ARG A 53 -10.19 16.38 7.36
N THR A 54 -9.75 15.13 7.51
CA THR A 54 -8.61 14.61 6.73
C THR A 54 -8.89 14.76 5.24
N THR A 55 -7.93 15.29 4.50
CA THR A 55 -8.02 15.45 3.04
C THR A 55 -7.12 14.42 2.37
N GLY A 56 -7.69 13.60 1.48
CA GLY A 56 -6.92 12.70 0.63
C GLY A 56 -6.22 13.45 -0.50
N LEU A 57 -4.90 13.28 -0.63
CA LEU A 57 -4.09 13.97 -1.65
C LEU A 57 -3.67 13.03 -2.79
N GLY A 58 -3.41 11.77 -2.48
CA GLY A 58 -3.08 10.74 -3.46
C GLY A 58 -3.33 9.34 -2.89
N TYR A 59 -3.84 8.45 -3.72
CA TYR A 59 -4.12 7.06 -3.37
C TYR A 59 -3.67 6.18 -4.54
N PHE A 60 -2.83 5.20 -4.25
CA PHE A 60 -2.44 4.17 -5.19
C PHE A 60 -2.63 2.81 -4.56
N PHE A 61 -3.42 1.95 -5.19
CA PHE A 61 -3.57 0.55 -4.83
C PHE A 61 -3.04 -0.31 -5.98
N GLN A 62 -2.19 -1.28 -5.64
CA GLN A 62 -1.65 -2.27 -6.55
C GLN A 62 -2.22 -3.63 -6.15
N GLY A 63 -3.22 -4.09 -6.90
CA GLY A 63 -3.87 -5.39 -6.69
C GLY A 63 -3.53 -6.41 -7.78
N SER A 64 -2.86 -5.96 -8.84
CA SER A 64 -2.49 -6.81 -9.99
C SER A 64 -1.29 -7.73 -9.71
N GLY A 65 -0.64 -7.56 -8.56
CA GLY A 65 0.53 -8.33 -8.13
C GLY A 65 0.16 -9.54 -7.28
N ILE A 66 1.15 -10.41 -7.04
CA ILE A 66 1.02 -11.52 -6.06
C ILE A 66 0.67 -10.96 -4.67
N ASP A 67 1.25 -9.82 -4.37
CA ASP A 67 1.15 -9.09 -3.11
C ASP A 67 0.35 -7.81 -3.34
N ASP A 68 -0.73 -7.66 -2.58
CA ASP A 68 -1.50 -6.42 -2.55
C ASP A 68 -0.67 -5.31 -1.88
N ALA A 69 -0.69 -4.10 -2.43
CA ALA A 69 -0.02 -2.96 -1.82
C ALA A 69 -0.81 -1.65 -1.96
N LEU A 70 -0.66 -0.78 -0.97
CA LEU A 70 -1.35 0.52 -0.88
C LEU A 70 -0.37 1.66 -0.54
N ALA A 71 -0.46 2.77 -1.25
CA ALA A 71 0.17 4.04 -0.93
C ALA A 71 -0.88 5.12 -0.80
N LEU A 72 -0.82 5.90 0.27
CA LEU A 72 -1.76 6.97 0.56
C LEU A 72 -0.99 8.22 1.02
N LYS A 73 -1.31 9.37 0.44
CA LYS A 73 -0.90 10.70 0.91
C LYS A 73 -2.13 11.43 1.44
N ILE A 74 -2.07 11.94 2.66
CA ILE A 74 -3.14 12.75 3.27
C ILE A 74 -2.61 14.04 3.85
N MET A 75 -3.49 15.03 3.96
CA MET A 75 -3.30 16.22 4.78
C MET A 75 -4.16 16.11 6.04
N ILE A 76 -3.54 16.34 7.19
CA ILE A 76 -4.15 16.29 8.52
C ILE A 76 -4.42 17.73 8.98
N PRO A 77 -5.64 18.05 9.45
CA PRO A 77 -5.92 19.35 10.05
C PRO A 77 -4.97 19.63 11.23
N GLU A 78 -4.47 20.86 11.34
CA GLU A 78 -3.50 21.26 12.35
C GLU A 78 -3.95 20.91 13.78
N ASP A 79 -5.21 21.21 14.10
CA ASP A 79 -5.83 20.93 15.40
C ASP A 79 -6.05 19.43 15.69
N LYS A 80 -5.83 18.57 14.68
CA LYS A 80 -6.03 17.11 14.75
C LYS A 80 -4.73 16.31 14.65
N LYS A 81 -3.57 16.96 14.56
CA LYS A 81 -2.27 16.27 14.57
C LYS A 81 -2.15 15.33 15.77
N GLN A 82 -2.44 15.82 16.98
CA GLN A 82 -2.28 15.02 18.20
C GLN A 82 -3.17 13.77 18.19
N PHE A 83 -4.41 13.90 17.72
CA PHE A 83 -5.31 12.75 17.53
C PHE A 83 -4.71 11.72 16.56
N PHE A 84 -4.14 12.17 15.43
CA PHE A 84 -3.50 11.25 14.49
C PHE A 84 -2.28 10.55 15.12
N MET A 85 -1.52 11.24 15.97
CA MET A 85 -0.39 10.66 16.71
C MET A 85 -0.81 9.64 17.78
N GLU A 86 -2.09 9.52 18.10
CA GLU A 86 -2.60 8.48 19.02
C GLU A 86 -2.78 7.12 18.34
N ASN A 87 -2.64 7.05 17.02
CA ASN A 87 -2.64 5.78 16.28
C ASN A 87 -1.58 4.82 16.84
N GLU A 88 -1.92 3.53 16.87
CA GLU A 88 -1.09 2.51 17.52
C GLU A 88 0.32 2.43 16.94
N ILE A 89 0.47 2.69 15.63
CA ILE A 89 1.77 2.75 14.94
C ILE A 89 2.73 3.77 15.55
N PHE A 90 2.24 4.87 16.13
CA PHE A 90 3.10 5.87 16.80
C PHE A 90 3.43 5.52 18.24
N LYS A 91 2.66 4.61 18.85
CA LYS A 91 2.84 4.15 20.24
C LYS A 91 3.75 2.92 20.32
N SER A 92 3.58 1.97 19.41
CA SER A 92 4.28 0.67 19.43
C SER A 92 5.02 0.33 18.15
N GLY A 93 4.92 1.14 17.09
CA GLY A 93 5.68 0.94 15.87
C GLY A 93 7.17 1.24 16.06
N GLU A 94 7.99 0.56 15.29
CA GLU A 94 9.42 0.74 15.26
C GLU A 94 9.80 2.10 14.64
N ASN A 95 10.81 2.74 15.20
CA ASN A 95 11.39 3.95 14.64
C ASN A 95 12.40 3.59 13.53
N SER A 96 11.88 3.21 12.37
CA SER A 96 12.68 2.83 11.20
C SER A 96 12.28 3.65 9.98
N LYS A 97 13.24 3.87 9.06
CA LYS A 97 12.93 4.52 7.79
C LYS A 97 12.02 3.61 6.96
N PRO A 98 11.03 4.17 6.25
CA PRO A 98 10.14 3.39 5.41
C PRO A 98 10.90 2.73 4.27
N SER A 99 10.76 1.42 4.20
CA SER A 99 11.32 0.51 3.20
C SER A 99 10.32 0.22 2.07
N ILE A 100 9.01 0.31 2.37
CA ILE A 100 7.89 0.10 1.46
C ILE A 100 7.54 1.45 0.82
N GLN A 101 8.02 1.64 -0.41
CA GLN A 101 7.86 2.91 -1.14
C GLN A 101 7.16 2.72 -2.49
N ILE A 102 6.10 1.92 -2.52
CA ILE A 102 5.30 1.70 -3.74
C ILE A 102 4.75 2.99 -4.34
N GLY A 103 4.53 4.01 -3.51
CA GLY A 103 4.12 5.34 -3.93
C GLY A 103 5.22 6.14 -4.64
N ARG A 104 6.51 5.79 -4.51
CA ARG A 104 7.64 6.59 -5.01
C ARG A 104 7.62 6.84 -6.52
N SER A 105 6.97 5.96 -7.28
CA SER A 105 6.77 6.14 -8.73
C SER A 105 5.73 7.20 -9.08
N LYS A 106 4.96 7.70 -8.10
CA LYS A 106 3.86 8.64 -8.31
C LYS A 106 4.33 10.07 -8.08
N SER A 107 3.94 10.98 -8.97
CA SER A 107 4.35 12.40 -8.93
C SER A 107 3.95 13.15 -7.65
N TRP A 108 2.92 12.69 -6.97
CA TRP A 108 2.44 13.24 -5.70
C TRP A 108 3.20 12.70 -4.47
N TRP A 109 4.01 11.65 -4.64
CA TRP A 109 4.81 11.07 -3.57
C TRP A 109 6.13 11.79 -3.40
N LYS A 110 6.16 12.71 -2.44
CA LYS A 110 7.29 13.62 -2.16
C LYS A 110 7.83 13.44 -0.74
N LEU A 111 8.00 12.19 -0.34
CA LEU A 111 8.41 11.83 1.01
C LEU A 111 9.79 12.38 1.42
N ASP A 112 10.65 12.69 0.45
CA ASP A 112 11.96 13.29 0.70
C ASP A 112 11.89 14.81 0.94
N ASP A 113 10.74 15.44 0.63
CA ASP A 113 10.55 16.90 0.75
C ASP A 113 9.95 17.31 2.12
N ILE A 114 9.47 16.36 2.93
CA ILE A 114 8.87 16.69 4.23
C ILE A 114 9.93 16.94 5.32
N ILE A 115 9.67 17.96 6.14
CA ILE A 115 10.51 18.32 7.30
C ILE A 115 9.83 17.91 8.61
N GLU A 116 10.56 17.96 9.72
CA GLU A 116 10.07 17.50 11.05
C GLU A 116 9.52 16.06 11.04
N ARG A 117 10.11 15.24 10.18
CA ARG A 117 9.63 13.92 9.81
C ARG A 117 9.74 12.92 10.96
N ILE A 118 8.66 12.22 11.20
CA ILE A 118 8.58 11.07 12.11
C ILE A 118 8.19 9.85 11.29
N ASP A 119 9.05 8.83 11.29
CA ASP A 119 8.81 7.56 10.62
C ASP A 119 8.44 6.47 11.62
N ARG A 120 7.42 5.69 11.29
CA ARG A 120 7.05 4.50 12.05
C ARG A 120 6.70 3.36 11.13
N THR A 121 7.15 2.18 11.49
CA THR A 121 6.84 0.92 10.82
C THR A 121 6.20 -0.03 11.82
N LYS A 122 5.22 -0.81 11.37
CA LYS A 122 4.57 -1.80 12.21
C LYS A 122 4.16 -3.02 11.42
N GLU A 123 4.48 -4.18 11.96
CA GLU A 123 3.94 -5.45 11.51
C GLU A 123 2.47 -5.58 11.93
N LEU A 124 1.67 -6.10 11.02
CA LEU A 124 0.27 -6.42 11.19
C LEU A 124 0.09 -7.95 11.09
N PRO A 125 -0.98 -8.52 11.67
CA PRO A 125 -1.24 -9.95 11.57
C PRO A 125 -1.31 -10.43 10.11
N LYS A 126 -0.90 -11.68 9.86
CA LYS A 126 -0.92 -12.35 8.55
C LYS A 126 0.07 -11.78 7.52
N GLY A 127 1.32 -11.53 7.93
CA GLY A 127 2.36 -11.11 6.98
C GLY A 127 2.10 -9.74 6.35
N ARG A 128 1.38 -8.86 7.05
CA ARG A 128 1.06 -7.52 6.55
C ARG A 128 1.94 -6.50 7.25
N PHE A 129 2.25 -5.41 6.58
CA PHE A 129 3.09 -4.35 7.13
C PHE A 129 2.46 -3.00 6.82
N VAL A 130 2.63 -2.06 7.74
CA VAL A 130 2.29 -0.65 7.53
C VAL A 130 3.47 0.23 7.89
N GLU A 131 3.73 1.20 7.05
CA GLU A 131 4.69 2.28 7.28
C GLU A 131 3.95 3.61 7.21
N CYS A 132 4.26 4.50 8.14
CA CYS A 132 3.70 5.84 8.18
C CYS A 132 4.80 6.86 8.45
N SER A 133 4.89 7.84 7.58
CA SER A 133 5.75 9.01 7.73
C SER A 133 4.89 10.24 7.84
N ILE A 134 4.99 10.98 8.94
CA ILE A 134 4.30 12.27 9.12
C ILE A 134 5.33 13.39 9.25
N GLY A 135 5.06 14.52 8.62
CA GLY A 135 5.91 15.72 8.67
C GLY A 135 5.20 16.94 8.11
N GLN A 136 5.95 18.02 7.94
CA GLN A 136 5.43 19.25 7.34
C GLN A 136 5.83 19.36 5.86
N GLU A 137 4.86 19.75 5.02
CA GLU A 137 5.03 20.16 3.62
C GLU A 137 4.22 21.47 3.44
N ASP A 138 4.87 22.56 3.01
CA ASP A 138 4.23 23.87 2.82
C ASP A 138 3.36 24.32 4.03
N SER A 139 3.89 24.17 5.24
CA SER A 139 3.20 24.45 6.52
C SER A 139 1.98 23.57 6.85
N ASN A 140 1.72 22.52 6.07
CA ASN A 140 0.65 21.55 6.33
C ASN A 140 1.21 20.26 6.92
N TRP A 141 0.46 19.64 7.84
CA TRP A 141 0.78 18.30 8.33
C TRP A 141 0.39 17.26 7.29
N ILE A 142 1.38 16.61 6.70
CA ILE A 142 1.20 15.58 5.69
C ILE A 142 1.62 14.23 6.26
N ALA A 143 0.81 13.20 5.99
CA ALA A 143 1.21 11.82 6.23
C ALA A 143 1.25 11.02 4.92
N TYR A 144 2.33 10.25 4.78
CA TYR A 144 2.53 9.24 3.76
C TYR A 144 2.41 7.89 4.41
N ILE A 145 1.52 7.05 3.89
CA ILE A 145 1.22 5.74 4.43
C ILE A 145 1.46 4.73 3.32
N SER A 146 2.23 3.70 3.63
CA SER A 146 2.40 2.53 2.78
C SER A 146 1.92 1.29 3.52
N TRP A 147 1.32 0.36 2.79
CA TRP A 147 0.91 -0.93 3.31
C TRP A 147 1.16 -2.01 2.25
N MET A 148 1.49 -3.21 2.70
CA MET A 148 1.75 -4.36 1.86
C MET A 148 1.30 -5.64 2.58
N GLU A 149 0.84 -6.61 1.80
CA GLU A 149 0.59 -7.99 2.21
C GLU A 149 1.62 -8.91 1.54
N THR A 150 2.23 -9.82 2.30
CA THR A 150 3.27 -10.76 1.83
C THR A 150 2.94 -12.19 2.22
#